data_AF-A0A3M2D1P8-F1
#
_entry.id   AF-A0A3M2D1P8-F1
#
_cell.length_a   1.000
_cell.length_b   1.000
_cell.length_c   1.000
_cell.angle_alpha   90.00
_cell.angle_beta   90.00
_cell.angle_gamma   90.00
#
_symmetry.space_group_name_H-M   'P 1'
#
loop_
_entity.id
_entity.type
_entity.pdbx_description
1 polymer ?
#
loop_
_entity_poly.entity_id
_entity_poly.type
_entity_poly.pdbx_seq_one_letter_code
_entity_poly.pdbx_strand_id
1 'polypeptide(L)'
;MSLDDWRREIDKIDMQIVKLLNRRAEICKKIGKLKQELGLPVIDLERERTIVKNVLMNNEGAIGDLELLMIFREVVRQCRNLQIEAQAEWPESNSEREFAS
;
A
#
# COMPACT_ATOMS: atom_id res chain seq x y z
N MET A 1 -20.76 15.43 -25.95
CA MET A 1 -19.56 14.79 -25.37
C MET A 1 -18.82 14.08 -26.46
N SER A 2 -17.52 14.29 -26.54
CA SER A 2 -16.60 13.66 -27.49
C SER A 2 -15.77 12.57 -26.81
N LEU A 3 -15.06 11.77 -27.61
CA LEU A 3 -14.09 10.80 -27.09
C LEU A 3 -13.00 11.47 -26.24
N ASP A 4 -12.58 12.67 -26.65
CA ASP A 4 -11.53 13.41 -25.94
C ASP A 4 -11.99 13.94 -24.58
N ASP A 5 -13.29 14.25 -24.43
CA ASP A 5 -13.86 14.63 -23.13
C ASP A 5 -13.77 13.47 -22.14
N TRP A 6 -14.11 12.25 -22.57
CA TRP A 6 -14.00 11.04 -21.73
C TRP A 6 -12.56 10.70 -21.38
N ARG A 7 -11.63 10.85 -22.32
CA ARG A 7 -10.20 10.64 -22.05
C ARG A 7 -9.69 11.60 -20.97
N ARG A 8 -10.07 12.87 -21.03
CA ARG A 8 -9.72 13.85 -19.98
C ARG A 8 -10.33 13.51 -18.63
N GLU A 9 -11.50 12.86 -18.60
CA GLU A 9 -12.09 12.37 -17.36
C GLU A 9 -11.29 11.21 -16.78
N ILE A 10 -10.87 10.25 -17.62
CA ILE A 10 -9.97 9.16 -17.24
C ILE A 10 -8.65 9.72 -16.70
N ASP A 11 -8.02 10.67 -17.38
CA ASP A 11 -6.76 11.28 -16.94
C ASP A 11 -6.90 11.89 -15.52
N LYS A 12 -8.04 12.55 -15.23
CA LYS A 12 -8.31 13.10 -13.90
C LYS A 12 -8.45 12.00 -12.84
N ILE A 13 -9.12 10.91 -13.17
CA ILE A 13 -9.28 9.75 -12.27
C ILE A 13 -7.92 9.11 -12.03
N ASP A 14 -7.10 8.92 -13.06
CA ASP A 14 -5.76 8.34 -12.96
C ASP A 14 -4.87 9.17 -12.02
N MET A 15 -4.93 10.50 -12.11
CA MET A 15 -4.20 11.37 -11.17
C MET A 15 -4.68 11.22 -9.73
N GLN A 16 -5.95 10.91 -9.50
CA GLN A 16 -6.46 10.60 -8.16
C GLN A 16 -5.98 9.23 -7.67
N ILE A 17 -5.98 8.22 -8.54
CA ILE A 17 -5.44 6.88 -8.23
C ILE A 17 -3.97 7.00 -7.82
N VAL A 18 -3.15 7.72 -8.59
CA VAL A 18 -1.74 7.95 -8.26
C VAL A 18 -1.57 8.60 -6.89
N LYS A 19 -2.36 9.62 -6.57
CA LYS A 19 -2.32 10.28 -5.25
C LYS A 19 -2.68 9.31 -4.11
N LEU A 20 -3.72 8.50 -4.30
CA LEU A 20 -4.16 7.52 -3.30
C LEU A 20 -3.13 6.41 -3.09
N LEU A 21 -2.52 5.91 -4.18
CA LEU A 21 -1.47 4.89 -4.11
C LEU A 21 -0.22 5.43 -3.40
N ASN A 22 0.22 6.65 -3.72
CA ASN A 22 1.34 7.28 -3.03
C ASN A 22 1.05 7.51 -1.54
N ARG A 23 -0.16 7.94 -1.20
CA ARG A 23 -0.55 8.07 0.22
C ARG A 23 -0.51 6.73 0.94
N ARG A 24 -0.99 5.66 0.32
CA ARG A 24 -0.91 4.30 0.87
C ARG A 24 0.54 3.83 1.02
N ALA A 25 1.39 4.09 0.04
CA ALA A 25 2.82 3.78 0.06
C ALA A 25 3.53 4.42 1.26
N GLU A 26 3.30 5.71 1.51
CA GLU A 26 3.87 6.42 2.65
C GLU A 26 3.43 5.85 4.02
N ILE A 27 2.18 5.41 4.11
CA ILE A 27 1.69 4.71 5.32
C ILE A 27 2.40 3.36 5.47
N CYS A 28 2.58 2.62 4.38
CA CYS A 28 3.28 1.33 4.42
C CYS A 28 4.74 1.47 4.84
N LYS A 29 5.48 2.50 4.39
CA LYS A 29 6.84 2.76 4.89
C LYS A 29 6.89 2.97 6.40
N LYS A 30 5.95 3.74 6.96
CA LYS A 30 5.82 3.96 8.40
C LYS A 30 5.51 2.65 9.15
N ILE A 31 4.63 1.82 8.60
CA ILE A 31 4.34 0.49 9.15
C ILE A 31 5.58 -0.40 9.13
N GLY A 32 6.41 -0.34 8.09
CA GLY A 32 7.65 -1.12 7.99
C GLY A 32 8.61 -0.82 9.14
N LYS A 33 8.84 0.48 9.41
CA LYS A 33 9.67 0.96 10.53
C LYS A 33 9.09 0.52 11.88
N LEU A 34 7.79 0.72 12.10
CA LEU A 34 7.13 0.30 13.33
C LEU A 34 7.21 -1.23 13.54
N LYS A 35 7.02 -2.02 12.48
CA LYS A 35 7.16 -3.48 12.56
C LYS A 35 8.58 -3.89 12.93
N GLN A 36 9.60 -3.19 12.43
CA GLN A 36 10.99 -3.46 12.80
C GLN A 36 11.25 -3.14 14.27
N GLU A 37 10.80 -1.98 14.76
CA GLU A 37 10.89 -1.60 16.18
C GLU A 37 10.22 -2.64 17.09
N LEU A 38 9.11 -3.22 16.65
CA LEU A 38 8.36 -4.24 17.39
C LEU A 38 8.83 -5.69 17.13
N GLY A 39 9.85 -5.90 16.29
CA GLY A 39 10.31 -7.26 15.90
C GLY A 39 9.26 -8.10 15.15
N LEU A 40 8.30 -7.45 14.48
CA LEU A 40 7.21 -8.08 13.73
C LEU A 40 7.57 -8.32 12.25
N PRO A 41 7.09 -9.42 11.65
CA PRO A 41 7.34 -9.69 10.23
C PRO A 41 6.58 -8.75 9.30
N VAL A 42 7.19 -8.40 8.16
CA VAL A 42 6.53 -7.62 7.09
C VAL A 42 5.33 -8.38 6.54
N ILE A 43 5.48 -9.68 6.27
CA ILE A 43 4.40 -10.54 5.78
C ILE A 43 3.42 -10.84 6.92
N ASP A 44 2.17 -10.46 6.71
CA ASP A 44 1.07 -10.69 7.65
C ASP A 44 -0.14 -11.22 6.86
N LEU A 45 -0.30 -12.55 6.88
CA LEU A 45 -1.33 -13.24 6.09
C LEU A 45 -2.74 -12.85 6.54
N GLU A 46 -2.94 -12.57 7.82
CA GLU A 46 -4.26 -12.19 8.33
C GLU A 46 -4.63 -10.78 7.88
N ARG A 47 -3.65 -9.87 7.91
CA ARG A 47 -3.83 -8.53 7.35
C ARG A 47 -4.15 -8.59 5.86
N GLU A 48 -3.46 -9.41 5.09
CA GLU A 48 -3.70 -9.56 3.65
C GLU A 48 -5.08 -10.15 3.35
N ARG A 49 -5.52 -11.17 4.10
CA ARG A 49 -6.91 -11.68 4.02
C ARG A 49 -7.94 -10.59 4.27
N THR A 50 -7.69 -9.73 5.26
CA THR A 50 -8.56 -8.59 5.57
C THR A 50 -8.60 -7.57 4.42
N ILE A 51 -7.46 -7.30 3.76
CA ILE A 51 -7.44 -6.42 2.57
C ILE A 51 -8.32 -7.01 1.48
N VAL A 52 -8.12 -8.29 1.15
CA VAL A 52 -8.89 -8.98 0.10
C VAL A 52 -10.38 -8.94 0.41
N LYS A 53 -10.79 -9.29 1.64
CA LYS A 53 -12.19 -9.24 2.05
C LYS A 53 -12.78 -7.85 1.87
N ASN A 54 -12.07 -6.81 2.33
CA ASN A 54 -12.56 -5.43 2.23
C ASN A 54 -12.69 -4.97 0.78
N VAL A 55 -11.75 -5.34 -0.09
CA VAL A 55 -11.80 -5.00 -1.51
C VAL A 55 -13.02 -5.62 -2.18
N LEU A 56 -13.25 -6.92 -1.96
CA LEU A 56 -14.39 -7.62 -2.57
C LEU A 56 -15.73 -7.12 -2.02
N MET A 57 -15.86 -6.89 -0.72
CA MET A 57 -17.10 -6.38 -0.14
C MET A 57 -17.48 -4.97 -0.60
N ASN A 58 -16.52 -4.19 -1.10
CA ASN A 58 -16.76 -2.83 -1.59
C ASN A 58 -16.70 -2.74 -3.13
N ASN A 59 -16.68 -3.89 -3.83
CA ASN A 59 -16.73 -3.91 -5.28
C ASN A 59 -18.17 -3.81 -5.78
N GLU A 60 -18.65 -2.59 -6.00
CA GLU A 60 -19.97 -2.31 -6.58
C GLU A 60 -19.87 -1.87 -8.05
N GLY A 61 -18.65 -1.93 -8.62
CA GLY A 61 -18.32 -1.36 -9.93
C GLY A 61 -18.39 -2.37 -11.08
N ALA A 62 -18.04 -1.88 -12.27
CA ALA A 62 -18.02 -2.68 -13.49
C ALA A 62 -16.81 -3.65 -13.61
N ILE A 63 -15.84 -3.56 -12.70
CA ILE A 63 -14.68 -4.45 -12.65
C ILE A 63 -15.09 -5.74 -11.93
N GLY A 64 -14.84 -6.90 -12.53
CA GLY A 64 -15.10 -8.18 -11.89
C GLY A 64 -14.23 -8.41 -10.66
N ASP A 65 -14.72 -9.21 -9.71
CA ASP A 65 -14.04 -9.49 -8.44
C ASP A 65 -12.63 -10.05 -8.63
N LEU A 66 -12.44 -10.93 -9.63
CA LEU A 66 -11.15 -11.53 -9.91
C LEU A 66 -10.16 -10.49 -10.43
N GLU A 67 -10.59 -9.62 -11.34
CA GLU A 67 -9.78 -8.55 -11.93
C GLU A 67 -9.38 -7.52 -10.87
N LEU A 68 -10.33 -7.11 -10.03
CA LEU A 68 -10.04 -6.19 -8.94
C LEU A 68 -9.07 -6.80 -7.92
N LEU A 69 -9.23 -8.10 -7.62
CA LEU A 69 -8.33 -8.83 -6.75
C LEU A 69 -6.90 -8.86 -7.30
N MET A 70 -6.72 -9.06 -8.61
CA MET A 70 -5.40 -9.05 -9.24
C MET A 70 -4.70 -7.70 -9.10
N ILE A 71 -5.41 -6.60 -9.30
CA ILE A 71 -4.90 -5.23 -9.08
C ILE A 71 -4.47 -5.06 -7.63
N PHE A 72 -5.33 -5.43 -6.68
CA PHE A 72 -5.03 -5.25 -5.26
C PHE A 72 -3.89 -6.14 -4.76
N ARG A 73 -3.72 -7.35 -5.30
CA ARG A 73 -2.56 -8.20 -5.01
C ARG A 73 -1.25 -7.52 -5.39
N GLU A 74 -1.22 -6.85 -6.53
CA GLU A 74 -0.05 -6.09 -6.97
C GLU A 74 0.21 -4.90 -6.05
N VAL A 75 -0.83 -4.16 -5.70
CA VAL A 75 -0.77 -3.04 -4.75
C VAL A 75 -0.27 -3.48 -3.36
N VAL A 76 -0.65 -4.67 -2.89
CA VAL A 76 -0.12 -5.26 -1.65
C VAL A 76 1.35 -5.67 -1.81
N ARG A 77 1.71 -6.30 -2.94
CA ARG A 77 3.09 -6.70 -3.25
C ARG A 77 4.05 -5.51 -3.19
N GLN A 78 3.72 -4.41 -3.85
CA GLN A 78 4.56 -3.21 -3.84
C GLN A 78 4.69 -2.61 -2.44
N CYS A 79 3.63 -2.63 -1.65
CA CYS A 79 3.70 -2.14 -0.26
C CYS A 79 4.49 -3.03 0.69
N ARG A 80 4.65 -4.33 0.40
CA ARG A 80 5.61 -5.18 1.14
C ARG A 80 7.05 -4.79 0.80
N ASN A 81 7.35 -4.56 -0.47
CA ASN A 81 8.69 -4.12 -0.90
C ASN A 81 9.08 -2.81 -0.22
N LEU A 82 8.19 -1.81 -0.23
CA LEU A 82 8.42 -0.54 0.46
C LEU A 82 8.62 -0.68 1.97
N GLN A 83 7.96 -1.65 2.61
CA GLN A 83 8.21 -1.95 4.02
C GLN A 83 9.61 -2.51 4.23
N ILE A 84 10.03 -3.46 3.40
CA ILE A 84 11.38 -4.07 3.46
C ILE A 84 12.46 -3.00 3.25
N GLU A 85 12.30 -2.15 2.23
CA GLU A 85 13.21 -1.03 1.96
C GLU A 85 13.31 -0.08 3.17
N ALA A 86 12.16 0.29 3.75
CA ALA A 86 12.13 1.16 4.92
C ALA A 86 12.81 0.55 6.16
N GLN A 87 12.83 -0.79 6.28
CA GLN A 87 13.56 -1.49 7.34
C GLN A 87 15.08 -1.52 7.08
N ALA A 88 15.49 -1.66 5.82
CA ALA A 88 16.89 -1.67 5.41
C ALA A 88 17.56 -0.28 5.53
N GLU A 89 16.79 0.80 5.35
CA GLU A 89 17.23 2.19 5.56
C GLU A 89 17.43 2.57 7.03
N TRP A 90 17.07 1.70 7.98
CA TRP A 90 17.25 1.93 9.41
C TRP A 90 18.49 1.15 9.93
N PRO A 91 19.72 1.68 9.79
CA PRO A 91 20.87 1.09 10.44
C PRO A 91 20.78 1.33 11.95
N GLU A 92 21.19 0.32 12.74
CA GLU A 92 21.15 0.13 14.21
C GLU A 92 21.53 1.33 15.11
N SER A 93 21.90 2.48 14.55
CA SER A 93 22.26 3.73 15.25
C SER A 93 21.15 4.43 16.04
N ASN A 94 19.88 4.00 15.92
CA ASN A 94 18.76 4.66 16.61
C ASN A 94 18.32 3.96 17.91
N SER A 95 18.71 2.70 18.15
CA SER A 95 18.42 2.01 19.42
C SER A 95 19.43 2.37 20.52
N GLU A 96 20.62 2.86 20.19
CA GLU A 96 21.63 3.28 21.19
C GLU A 96 21.39 4.70 21.74
N ARG A 97 20.54 5.53 21.09
CA ARG A 97 20.29 6.92 21.53
C ARG A 97 19.19 7.07 22.57
N GLU A 98 18.30 6.08 22.73
CA GLU A 98 17.20 6.16 23.71
C GLU A 98 17.56 5.57 25.09
N PHE A 99 18.65 4.81 25.21
CA PHE A 99 19.14 4.30 26.51
C PHE A 99 20.28 5.11 27.13
N ALA A 100 20.71 6.20 26.46
CA ALA A 100 21.81 7.06 26.90
C ALA A 100 21.37 8.46 27.36
N SER A 101 20.07 8.66 27.64
CA SER A 101 19.53 9.92 28.21
C SER A 101 18.90 9.70 29.58
#